data_AF-A0A481CSV5-F1
#
_entry.id   AF-A0A481CSV5-F1
#
_cell.length_a   1.000
_cell.length_b   1.000
_cell.length_c   1.000
_cell.angle_alpha   90.00
_cell.angle_beta   90.00
_cell.angle_gamma   90.00
#
_symmetry.space_group_name_H-M   'P 1'
#
loop_
_entity.id
_entity.type
_entity.pdbx_description
1 polymer ?
#
loop_
_entity_poly.entity_id
_entity_poly.type
_entity_poly.pdbx_seq_one_letter_code
_entity_poly.pdbx_strand_id
1 'polypeptide(L)'
;LNTGARLVAQHVQALLVKRFHHTVRSRRDFLAQIVLPATFVCLALMLSIIIPPFGDYPALTLHPWMYGQQYTFFSMDQPDSELLATLADVLVNKPGFGNRCLKGEWLPEFPCGNSTPWKTPSVSPDVTHLHQKQKWTADQPSPACRCSTREKLTMLPECPEGAGGLPPPQVPPPGP
;
A
#
# COMPACT_ATOMS: atom_id res chain seq x y z
N LEU A 1 -71.33 -10.29 39.26
CA LEU A 1 -71.16 -10.29 37.79
C LEU A 1 -69.69 -10.52 37.47
N ASN A 2 -69.30 -11.74 37.07
CA ASN A 2 -67.95 -11.95 36.54
C ASN A 2 -67.91 -11.33 35.14
N THR A 3 -67.33 -10.14 35.04
CA THR A 3 -67.18 -9.38 33.79
C THR A 3 -66.42 -10.22 32.77
N GLY A 4 -66.99 -10.39 31.56
CA GLY A 4 -66.39 -11.19 30.48
C GLY A 4 -64.94 -10.82 30.14
N ALA A 5 -64.55 -9.56 30.38
CA ALA A 5 -63.17 -9.09 30.24
C ALA A 5 -62.16 -9.84 31.12
N ARG A 6 -62.55 -10.28 32.34
CA ARG A 6 -61.65 -11.00 33.25
C ARG A 6 -61.34 -12.41 32.73
N LEU A 7 -62.33 -13.06 32.13
CA LEU A 7 -62.17 -14.38 31.51
C LEU A 7 -61.30 -14.29 30.25
N VAL A 8 -61.47 -13.23 29.44
CA VAL A 8 -60.62 -12.98 28.27
C VAL A 8 -59.17 -12.74 28.69
N ALA A 9 -58.92 -11.93 29.73
CA ALA A 9 -57.58 -11.69 30.25
C ALA A 9 -56.91 -12.98 30.76
N GLN A 10 -57.65 -13.82 31.49
CA GLN A 10 -57.16 -15.13 31.94
C GLN A 10 -56.84 -16.08 30.78
N HIS A 11 -57.65 -16.06 29.72
CA HIS A 11 -57.42 -16.86 28.52
C HIS A 11 -56.17 -16.40 27.76
N VAL A 12 -55.99 -15.08 27.59
CA VAL A 12 -54.78 -14.51 26.97
C VAL A 12 -53.54 -14.86 27.79
N GLN A 13 -53.60 -14.73 29.12
CA GLN A 13 -52.49 -15.12 29.99
C GLN A 13 -52.13 -16.60 29.85
N ALA A 14 -53.13 -17.50 29.81
CA ALA A 14 -52.90 -18.93 29.62
C ALA A 14 -52.27 -19.24 28.26
N LEU A 15 -52.70 -18.55 27.19
CA LEU A 15 -52.11 -18.70 25.86
C LEU A 15 -50.66 -18.20 25.79
N LEU A 16 -50.34 -17.08 26.46
CA LEU A 16 -48.97 -16.56 26.55
C LEU A 16 -48.05 -17.52 27.30
N VAL A 17 -48.49 -18.05 28.45
CA VAL A 17 -47.72 -19.04 29.22
C VAL A 17 -47.49 -20.32 28.43
N LYS A 18 -48.49 -20.78 27.66
CA LYS A 18 -48.37 -21.95 26.78
C LYS A 18 -47.36 -21.71 25.65
N ARG A 19 -47.44 -20.56 24.97
CA ARG A 19 -46.47 -20.18 23.92
C ARG A 19 -45.06 -20.03 24.49
N PHE A 20 -44.92 -19.45 25.67
CA PHE A 20 -43.64 -19.30 26.37
C PHE A 20 -43.03 -20.67 26.74
N HIS A 21 -43.81 -21.58 27.32
CA HIS A 21 -43.31 -22.94 27.59
C HIS A 21 -42.92 -23.69 26.31
N HIS A 22 -43.63 -23.48 25.20
CA HIS A 22 -43.31 -24.08 23.92
C HIS A 22 -42.01 -23.53 23.33
N THR A 23 -41.80 -22.22 23.36
CA THR A 23 -40.55 -21.59 22.88
C THR A 23 -39.35 -21.95 23.76
N VAL A 24 -39.53 -22.05 25.08
CA VAL A 24 -38.46 -22.47 26.01
C VAL A 24 -38.12 -23.96 25.87
N ARG A 25 -39.11 -24.83 25.61
CA ARG A 25 -38.87 -26.27 25.38
C ARG A 25 -38.25 -26.55 24.01
N SER A 26 -38.54 -25.73 23.01
CA SER A 26 -37.97 -25.83 21.67
C SER A 26 -36.65 -25.05 21.56
N ARG A 27 -35.59 -25.58 22.18
CA ARG A 27 -34.25 -24.95 22.17
C ARG A 27 -33.73 -24.66 20.76
N ARG A 28 -34.08 -25.49 19.75
CA ARG A 28 -33.68 -25.25 18.35
C ARG A 28 -34.35 -24.02 17.74
N ASP A 29 -35.62 -23.78 18.05
CA ASP A 29 -36.40 -22.66 17.53
C ASP A 29 -35.99 -21.33 18.20
N PHE A 30 -35.69 -21.38 19.51
CA PHE A 30 -35.10 -20.24 20.22
C PHE A 30 -33.72 -19.84 19.67
N LEU A 31 -32.86 -20.81 19.38
CA LEU A 31 -31.55 -20.55 18.77
C LEU A 31 -31.69 -19.93 17.37
N ALA A 32 -32.58 -20.46 16.53
CA ALA A 32 -32.79 -19.96 15.17
C ALA A 32 -33.45 -18.57 15.13
N GLN A 33 -34.36 -18.25 16.05
CA GLN A 33 -35.09 -16.98 16.02
C GLN A 33 -34.38 -15.83 16.74
N ILE A 34 -33.54 -16.12 17.74
CA ILE A 34 -32.88 -15.07 18.56
C ILE A 34 -31.37 -15.06 18.34
N VAL A 35 -30.71 -16.20 18.46
CA VAL A 35 -29.23 -16.26 18.42
C VAL A 35 -28.72 -16.06 16.99
N LEU A 36 -29.37 -16.66 15.99
CA LEU A 36 -28.94 -16.51 14.60
C LEU A 36 -29.02 -15.04 14.11
N PRO A 37 -30.12 -14.27 14.31
CA PRO A 37 -30.13 -12.86 13.94
C PRO A 37 -29.12 -12.02 14.73
N ALA A 38 -28.97 -12.28 16.03
CA ALA A 38 -28.00 -11.56 16.86
C ALA A 38 -26.56 -11.78 16.38
N THR A 39 -26.18 -13.02 16.05
CA THR A 39 -24.85 -13.32 15.49
C THR A 39 -24.65 -12.68 14.12
N PHE A 40 -25.67 -12.68 13.26
CA PHE A 40 -25.59 -12.02 11.96
C PHE A 40 -25.37 -10.51 12.09
N VAL A 41 -26.07 -9.85 13.02
CA VAL A 41 -25.86 -8.42 13.32
C VAL A 41 -24.47 -8.18 13.91
N CYS A 42 -24.01 -9.00 14.84
CA CYS A 42 -22.64 -8.90 15.37
C CYS A 42 -21.60 -9.03 14.26
N LEU A 43 -21.71 -10.03 13.37
CA LEU A 43 -20.80 -10.21 12.25
C LEU A 43 -20.85 -9.00 11.30
N ALA A 44 -22.03 -8.48 10.99
CA ALA A 44 -22.18 -7.29 10.17
C ALA A 44 -21.50 -6.06 10.80
N LEU A 45 -21.68 -5.83 12.11
CA LEU A 45 -21.03 -4.73 12.83
C LEU A 45 -19.51 -4.88 12.85
N MET A 46 -18.99 -6.10 13.05
CA MET A 46 -17.55 -6.37 12.99
C MET A 46 -16.98 -6.06 11.61
N LEU A 47 -17.67 -6.47 10.53
CA LEU A 47 -17.25 -6.16 9.16
C LEU A 47 -17.32 -4.65 8.88
N SER A 48 -18.31 -3.95 9.42
CA SER A 48 -18.42 -2.48 9.30
C SER A 48 -17.28 -1.71 9.99
N ILE A 49 -16.62 -2.29 11.00
CA ILE A 49 -15.43 -1.67 11.63
C ILE A 49 -14.19 -1.84 10.74
N ILE A 50 -14.11 -2.95 9.99
CA ILE A 50 -12.97 -3.24 9.10
C ILE A 50 -12.99 -2.31 7.87
N ILE A 51 -14.18 -2.02 7.35
CA ILE A 51 -14.34 -1.10 6.21
C ILE A 51 -14.22 0.32 6.74
N PRO A 52 -13.15 1.07 6.40
CA PRO A 52 -13.05 2.45 6.85
C PRO A 52 -14.24 3.24 6.33
N PRO A 53 -14.83 4.15 7.13
CA PRO A 53 -15.92 4.99 6.67
C PRO A 53 -15.46 5.79 5.45
N PHE A 54 -16.28 5.85 4.41
CA PHE A 54 -16.01 6.67 3.24
C PHE A 54 -16.19 8.14 3.63
N GLY A 55 -15.10 8.87 3.76
CA GLY A 55 -15.13 10.31 4.00
C GLY A 55 -14.20 10.72 5.12
N ASP A 56 -13.44 11.77 4.86
CA ASP A 56 -12.59 12.51 5.79
C ASP A 56 -11.29 11.82 6.18
N TYR A 57 -10.38 11.73 5.21
CA TYR A 57 -8.96 11.71 5.52
C TYR A 57 -8.57 13.09 6.04
N PRO A 58 -7.89 13.20 7.20
CA PRO A 58 -7.38 14.47 7.68
C PRO A 58 -6.40 15.04 6.64
N ALA A 59 -6.28 16.37 6.58
CA ALA A 59 -5.27 16.99 5.74
C ALA A 59 -3.87 16.48 6.12
N LEU A 60 -3.21 15.80 5.18
CA LEU A 60 -1.88 15.25 5.36
C LEU A 60 -0.90 16.04 4.49
N THR A 61 0.16 16.56 5.10
CA THR A 61 1.26 17.18 4.36
C THR A 61 2.01 16.09 3.60
N LEU A 62 1.99 16.19 2.26
CA LEU A 62 2.64 15.21 1.41
C LEU A 62 4.15 15.41 1.46
N HIS A 63 4.86 14.35 1.83
CA HIS A 63 6.31 14.30 1.82
C HIS A 63 6.76 13.09 1.01
N PRO A 64 7.77 13.19 0.14
CA PRO A 64 8.23 12.05 -0.66
C PRO A 64 8.55 10.79 0.19
N TRP A 65 9.07 10.97 1.40
CA TRP A 65 9.49 9.87 2.28
C TRP A 65 8.34 9.07 2.90
N MET A 66 7.08 9.53 2.77
CA MET A 66 5.90 8.84 3.31
C MET A 66 5.64 7.47 2.65
N TYR A 67 6.20 7.24 1.46
CA TYR A 67 6.04 6.00 0.70
C TYR A 67 7.21 5.03 0.89
N GLY A 68 8.11 5.29 1.85
CA GLY A 68 9.29 4.48 2.12
C GLY A 68 10.48 4.84 1.22
N GLN A 69 11.29 3.83 0.87
CA GLN A 69 12.52 4.03 0.09
C GLN A 69 12.18 4.27 -1.39
N GLN A 70 12.35 5.52 -1.81
CA GLN A 70 12.16 5.94 -3.19
C GLN A 70 13.46 6.49 -3.78
N TYR A 71 13.66 6.29 -5.07
CA TYR A 71 14.77 6.85 -5.82
C TYR A 71 14.24 7.83 -6.87
N THR A 72 14.85 9.00 -6.93
CA THR A 72 14.61 9.97 -8.00
C THR A 72 15.83 10.00 -8.90
N PHE A 73 15.60 9.87 -10.20
CA PHE A 73 16.67 9.95 -11.20
C PHE A 73 16.69 11.36 -11.81
N PHE A 74 17.88 11.86 -12.10
CA PHE A 74 18.08 13.05 -12.93
C PHE A 74 19.24 12.78 -13.89
N SER A 75 19.16 13.37 -15.08
CA SER A 75 20.21 13.30 -16.09
C SER A 75 20.82 14.68 -16.28
N MET A 76 22.14 14.74 -16.36
CA MET A 76 22.90 15.94 -16.65
C MET A 76 23.27 15.94 -18.13
N ASP A 77 22.28 16.26 -18.97
CA ASP A 77 22.44 16.16 -20.43
C ASP A 77 23.41 17.20 -21.02
N GLN A 78 23.62 18.32 -20.31
CA GLN A 78 24.55 19.39 -20.68
C GLN A 78 25.58 19.61 -19.57
N PRO A 79 26.72 18.89 -19.58
CA PRO A 79 27.73 19.01 -18.53
C PRO A 79 28.48 20.34 -18.54
N ASP A 80 28.48 21.06 -19.67
CA ASP A 80 29.21 22.32 -19.84
C ASP A 80 28.50 23.54 -19.23
N SER A 81 27.25 23.38 -18.79
CA SER A 81 26.49 24.49 -18.20
C SER A 81 26.79 24.65 -16.71
N GLU A 82 27.42 25.77 -16.33
CA GLU A 82 27.68 26.13 -14.93
C GLU A 82 26.40 26.19 -14.08
N LEU A 83 25.29 26.64 -14.68
CA LEU A 83 23.98 26.70 -14.02
C LEU A 83 23.47 25.30 -13.66
N LEU A 84 23.54 24.35 -14.60
CA LEU A 84 23.08 22.98 -14.34
C LEU A 84 24.01 22.27 -13.35
N ALA A 85 25.32 22.51 -13.43
CA ALA A 85 26.27 21.96 -12.46
C ALA A 85 25.97 22.44 -11.04
N THR A 86 25.67 23.73 -10.88
CA THR A 86 25.26 24.32 -9.59
C THR A 86 23.93 23.75 -9.12
N LEU A 87 22.95 23.58 -10.03
CA LEU A 87 21.67 22.97 -9.69
C LEU A 87 21.83 21.52 -9.21
N ALA A 88 22.64 20.72 -9.91
CA ALA A 88 22.91 19.34 -9.53
C ALA A 88 23.59 19.25 -8.15
N ASP A 89 24.54 20.15 -7.88
CA ASP A 89 25.20 20.23 -6.57
C ASP A 89 24.20 20.50 -5.45
N VAL A 90 23.31 21.49 -5.62
CA VAL A 90 22.27 21.85 -4.63
C VAL A 90 21.25 20.72 -4.42
N LEU A 91 20.92 19.96 -5.46
CA LEU A 91 19.96 18.84 -5.37
C LEU A 91 20.53 17.65 -4.59
N VAL A 92 21.84 17.41 -4.68
CA VAL A 92 22.50 16.21 -4.14
C VAL A 92 23.11 16.48 -2.76
N ASN A 93 23.70 17.66 -2.57
CA ASN A 93 24.36 18.06 -1.32
C ASN A 93 23.40 18.80 -0.39
N LYS A 94 23.73 18.90 0.91
CA LYS A 94 22.86 19.54 1.92
C LYS A 94 22.41 20.93 1.47
N PRO A 95 21.11 21.27 1.50
CA PRO A 95 19.99 20.61 2.19
C PRO A 95 19.42 19.36 1.50
N GLY A 96 19.81 19.10 0.26
CA GLY A 96 19.44 17.92 -0.53
C GLY A 96 18.09 18.02 -1.21
N PHE A 97 17.69 16.94 -1.86
CA PHE A 97 16.42 16.84 -2.57
C PHE A 97 15.23 16.83 -1.59
N GLY A 98 14.35 17.83 -1.71
CA GLY A 98 13.11 17.96 -0.93
C GLY A 98 13.23 18.85 0.31
N ASN A 99 12.20 18.83 1.16
CA ASN A 99 12.08 19.68 2.35
C ASN A 99 12.48 19.04 3.69
N ARG A 100 13.05 17.83 3.70
CA ARG A 100 13.32 17.03 4.93
C ARG A 100 14.19 17.78 5.94
N CYS A 101 15.12 18.59 5.46
CA CYS A 101 16.14 19.25 6.26
C CYS A 101 16.00 20.77 6.28
N LEU A 102 14.81 21.29 5.94
CA LEU A 102 14.49 22.69 6.13
C LEU A 102 14.48 23.02 7.62
N LYS A 103 15.10 24.14 7.97
CA LYS A 103 15.18 24.63 9.33
C LYS A 103 13.78 25.05 9.81
N GLY A 104 13.27 24.39 10.84
CA GLY A 104 11.96 24.71 11.45
C GLY A 104 10.85 23.68 11.16
N GLU A 105 11.04 22.79 10.19
CA GLU A 105 10.11 21.68 9.87
C GLU A 105 10.79 20.34 10.15
N TRP A 106 11.13 20.08 11.42
CA TRP A 106 11.77 18.82 11.79
C TRP A 106 10.72 17.70 11.85
N LEU A 107 10.79 16.73 10.94
CA LEU A 107 9.96 15.53 10.98
C LEU A 107 10.64 14.47 11.89
N PRO A 108 10.06 14.11 13.05
CA PRO A 108 10.65 13.14 13.96
C PRO A 108 10.86 11.75 13.36
N GLU A 109 9.99 11.36 12.43
CA GLU A 109 10.03 10.06 11.75
C GLU A 109 11.13 9.99 10.67
N PHE A 110 11.68 11.13 10.23
CA PHE A 110 12.62 11.22 9.12
C PHE A 110 13.81 12.14 9.45
N PRO A 111 14.74 11.72 10.34
CA PRO A 111 15.84 12.55 10.79
C PRO A 111 16.78 12.94 9.64
N CYS A 112 17.35 14.14 9.69
CA CYS A 112 18.39 14.57 8.76
C CYS A 112 19.72 13.89 9.06
N GLY A 113 20.20 13.09 8.11
CA GLY A 113 21.51 12.46 8.20
C GLY A 113 22.58 13.20 7.40
N ASN A 114 23.81 12.68 7.49
CA ASN A 114 24.90 13.13 6.64
C ASN A 114 24.77 12.53 5.24
N SER A 115 25.20 13.29 4.22
CA SER A 115 25.25 12.81 2.85
C SER A 115 26.18 11.59 2.76
N THR A 116 25.68 10.51 2.16
CA THR A 116 26.51 9.35 1.84
C THR A 116 27.25 9.60 0.52
N PRO A 117 28.46 9.06 0.33
CA PRO A 117 29.13 9.16 -0.95
C PRO A 117 28.35 8.38 -2.01
N TRP A 118 28.42 8.84 -3.25
CA TRP A 118 27.91 8.11 -4.41
C TRP A 118 28.47 6.69 -4.45
N LYS A 119 27.59 5.71 -4.63
CA LYS A 119 27.95 4.30 -4.80
C LYS A 119 27.19 3.72 -5.98
N THR A 120 27.90 2.98 -6.82
CA THR A 120 27.27 2.17 -7.86
C THR A 120 26.98 0.79 -7.28
N PRO A 121 25.72 0.30 -7.34
CA PRO A 121 25.38 -1.04 -6.90
C PRO A 121 26.15 -2.10 -7.69
N SER A 122 26.65 -3.13 -7.03
CA SER A 122 27.26 -4.28 -7.73
C SER A 122 26.18 -5.15 -8.37
N VAL A 123 26.39 -5.55 -9.62
CA VAL A 123 25.54 -6.50 -10.35
C VAL A 123 26.21 -7.87 -10.43
N SER A 124 25.47 -8.88 -10.89
CA SER A 124 26.02 -10.22 -11.09
C SER A 124 27.19 -10.21 -12.08
N PRO A 125 28.15 -11.14 -11.93
CA PRO A 125 29.28 -11.25 -12.85
C PRO A 125 28.82 -11.53 -14.29
N ASP A 126 27.72 -12.27 -14.47
CA ASP A 126 27.17 -12.59 -15.78
C ASP A 126 26.67 -11.34 -16.52
N VAL A 127 25.96 -10.44 -15.84
CA VAL A 127 25.50 -9.17 -16.42
C VAL A 127 26.68 -8.26 -16.72
N THR A 128 27.66 -8.20 -15.82
CA THR A 128 28.90 -7.42 -16.03
C THR A 128 29.62 -7.89 -17.30
N HIS A 129 29.78 -9.21 -17.45
CA HIS A 129 30.49 -9.79 -18.59
C HIS A 129 29.68 -9.65 -19.89
N LEU A 130 28.35 -9.76 -19.84
CA LEU A 130 27.46 -9.52 -20.98
C LEU A 130 27.63 -8.09 -21.52
N HIS A 131 27.66 -7.10 -20.63
CA HIS A 131 27.83 -5.69 -21.01
C HIS A 131 29.24 -5.39 -21.55
N GLN A 132 30.27 -6.10 -21.08
CA GLN A 132 31.65 -5.92 -21.54
C GLN A 132 31.96 -6.63 -22.87
N LYS A 133 31.37 -7.80 -23.13
CA LYS A 133 31.72 -8.65 -24.28
C LYS A 133 31.01 -8.26 -25.57
N GLN A 134 29.80 -7.71 -25.46
CA GLN A 134 28.97 -7.35 -26.61
C GLN A 134 29.24 -5.90 -27.04
N LYS A 135 29.19 -5.62 -28.35
CA LYS A 135 29.14 -4.24 -28.86
C LYS A 135 27.69 -3.75 -28.84
N TRP A 136 27.40 -2.79 -27.98
CA TRP A 136 26.11 -2.10 -27.91
C TRP A 136 26.12 -0.86 -28.80
N THR A 137 24.98 -0.56 -29.41
CA THR A 137 24.78 0.65 -30.22
C THR A 137 23.72 1.54 -29.57
N ALA A 138 23.61 2.80 -30.00
CA ALA A 138 22.55 3.68 -29.51
C ALA A 138 21.14 3.09 -29.78
N ASP A 139 20.96 2.40 -30.91
CA ASP A 139 19.69 1.76 -31.28
C ASP A 139 19.45 0.44 -30.53
N GLN A 140 20.51 -0.22 -30.06
CA GLN A 140 20.44 -1.47 -29.31
C GLN A 140 21.38 -1.40 -28.11
N PRO A 141 20.97 -0.67 -27.04
CA PRO A 141 21.82 -0.43 -25.87
C PRO A 141 21.83 -1.58 -24.87
N SER A 142 20.92 -2.55 -25.00
CA SER A 142 20.77 -3.68 -24.08
C SER A 142 20.13 -4.89 -24.77
N PRO A 143 20.14 -6.08 -24.13
CA PRO A 143 19.43 -7.26 -24.63
C PRO A 143 17.94 -6.99 -24.89
N ALA A 144 17.42 -7.53 -25.99
CA ALA A 144 16.02 -7.35 -26.35
C ALA A 144 15.08 -8.16 -25.44
N CYS A 145 13.97 -7.54 -25.03
CA CYS A 145 12.88 -8.22 -24.34
C CYS A 145 11.96 -8.95 -25.34
N ARG A 146 11.28 -9.99 -24.88
CA ARG A 146 10.25 -10.70 -25.64
C ARG A 146 8.88 -10.10 -25.38
N CYS A 147 8.23 -9.65 -26.44
CA CYS A 147 6.87 -9.11 -26.39
C CYS A 147 5.82 -10.20 -26.61
N SER A 148 4.58 -9.86 -26.30
CA SER A 148 3.40 -10.71 -26.53
C SER A 148 3.32 -11.21 -27.98
N THR A 149 3.05 -12.50 -28.17
CA THR A 149 2.87 -13.11 -29.49
C THR A 149 1.46 -13.68 -29.63
N ARG A 150 1.06 -14.07 -30.85
CA ARG A 150 -0.25 -14.72 -31.07
C ARG A 150 -0.41 -16.03 -30.31
N GLU A 151 0.69 -16.72 -30.03
CA GLU A 151 0.73 -17.99 -29.30
C GLU A 151 0.75 -17.79 -27.78
N LYS A 152 1.30 -16.66 -27.30
CA LYS A 152 1.46 -16.34 -25.90
C LYS A 152 1.12 -14.87 -25.64
N LEU A 153 -0.14 -14.65 -25.24
CA LEU A 153 -0.65 -13.32 -24.90
C LEU A 153 -0.21 -12.93 -23.49
N THR A 154 0.71 -11.97 -23.38
CA THR A 154 1.16 -11.40 -22.10
C THR A 154 0.95 -9.89 -22.07
N MET A 155 0.67 -9.33 -20.88
CA MET A 155 0.54 -7.88 -20.69
C MET A 155 1.89 -7.20 -20.48
N LEU A 156 2.85 -7.87 -19.83
CA LEU A 156 4.22 -7.37 -19.63
C LEU A 156 5.21 -8.12 -20.54
N PRO A 157 6.26 -7.45 -21.02
CA PRO A 157 7.34 -8.10 -21.75
C PRO A 157 8.19 -8.97 -20.82
N GLU A 158 8.72 -10.06 -21.38
CA GLU A 158 9.67 -10.92 -20.69
C GLU A 158 11.10 -10.49 -21.05
N CYS A 159 11.80 -9.88 -20.09
CA CYS A 159 13.13 -9.34 -20.30
C CYS A 159 14.20 -10.27 -19.69
N PRO A 160 15.32 -10.54 -20.40
CA PRO A 160 16.45 -11.25 -19.83
C PRO A 160 17.24 -10.37 -18.86
N GLU A 161 18.08 -11.02 -18.04
CA GLU A 161 19.03 -10.33 -17.15
C GLU A 161 19.90 -9.32 -17.93
N GLY A 162 20.08 -8.13 -17.38
CA GLY A 162 20.86 -7.05 -17.99
C GLY A 162 20.14 -6.23 -19.08
N ALA A 163 18.89 -6.55 -19.43
CA ALA A 163 18.06 -5.74 -20.34
C ALA A 163 17.82 -4.31 -19.83
N GLY A 164 17.83 -4.11 -18.51
CA GLY A 164 17.75 -2.79 -17.87
C GLY A 164 19.05 -1.98 -17.87
N GLY A 165 20.14 -2.53 -18.40
CA GLY A 165 21.45 -1.90 -18.35
C GLY A 165 22.16 -2.05 -16.99
N LEU A 166 23.31 -1.39 -16.86
CA LEU A 166 24.03 -1.29 -15.59
C LEU A 166 23.37 -0.23 -14.70
N PRO A 167 23.27 -0.46 -13.38
CA PRO A 167 22.66 0.50 -12.47
C PRO A 167 23.49 1.79 -12.42
N PRO A 168 22.85 2.97 -12.43
CA PRO A 168 23.56 4.23 -12.28
C PRO A 168 24.13 4.38 -10.86
N PRO A 169 25.11 5.28 -10.66
CA PRO A 169 25.50 5.71 -9.32
C PRO A 169 24.29 6.24 -8.54
N GLN A 170 24.22 5.90 -7.25
CA GLN A 170 23.14 6.34 -6.38
C GLN A 170 23.69 6.86 -5.04
N VAL A 171 22.98 7.82 -4.45
CA VAL A 171 23.19 8.27 -3.07
C VAL A 171 22.10 7.65 -2.22
N PRO A 172 22.38 6.59 -1.44
CA PRO A 172 21.38 6.00 -0.57
C PRO A 172 20.99 7.02 0.52
N PRO A 173 19.71 7.04 0.93
CA PRO A 173 19.30 7.86 2.07
C PRO A 173 20.16 7.49 3.29
N PRO A 174 20.44 8.46 4.19
CA PRO A 174 21.11 8.13 5.44
C PRO A 174 20.33 7.00 6.12
N GLY A 175 21.05 5.94 6.48
CA GLY A 175 20.47 4.80 7.18
C GLY A 175 19.87 5.22 8.53
N PRO A 176 19.06 4.35 9.14
CA PRO A 176 18.59 4.56 10.51
C PRO A 176 19.74 4.75 11.50
#